data_AF-A0A854E1T0-F1
#
_entry.id   AF-A0A854E1T0-F1
#
_cell.length_a   1.000
_cell.length_b   1.000
_cell.length_c   1.000
_cell.angle_alpha   90.00
_cell.angle_beta   90.00
_cell.angle_gamma   90.00
#
_symmetry.space_group_name_H-M   'P 1'
#
loop_
_entity.id
_entity.type
_entity.pdbx_description
1 polymer ?
#
loop_
_entity_poly.entity_id
_entity_poly.type
_entity_poly.pdbx_seq_one_letter_code
_entity_poly.pdbx_strand_id
1 'polypeptide(L)'
;MDMKCWALLGLLAFAASAEAAPGLSCQLKTGQFRVGGVGNPKVSAFVWATGHGSAIPTGPVRTSIGRIDPMEGRDYKRAIKLDGKPVLLPQDAQSVIGFGKVYDFGSAVALAYLGEREEDSSARPSQIVIVINKAGSVIASEVLPGIATNQGSHCLLID
;
A
#
# COMPACT_ATOMS: atom_id res chain seq x y z
N MET A 1 58.75 -31.93 -24.08
CA MET A 1 58.94 -30.65 -23.35
C MET A 1 57.71 -29.88 -23.72
N ASP A 2 56.63 -30.04 -22.96
CA ASP A 2 55.30 -29.64 -23.43
C ASP A 2 54.56 -28.88 -22.33
N MET A 3 54.17 -27.67 -22.74
CA MET A 3 53.68 -26.57 -21.93
C MET A 3 52.22 -26.77 -21.50
N LYS A 4 51.99 -26.46 -20.22
CA LYS A 4 50.86 -25.69 -19.64
C LYS A 4 49.55 -25.61 -20.46
N CYS A 5 48.48 -26.15 -19.90
CA CYS A 5 47.18 -25.46 -19.87
C CYS A 5 46.58 -25.59 -18.47
N TRP A 6 46.62 -24.49 -17.72
CA TRP A 6 45.98 -24.34 -16.42
C TRP A 6 44.51 -24.00 -16.57
N ALA A 7 43.74 -24.59 -15.65
CA ALA A 7 42.40 -24.28 -15.17
C ALA A 7 41.76 -22.95 -15.61
N LEU A 8 40.55 -23.05 -16.18
CA LEU A 8 39.48 -22.08 -15.97
C LEU A 8 38.18 -22.88 -15.76
N LEU A 9 37.89 -23.14 -14.48
CA LEU A 9 36.56 -23.52 -14.00
C LEU A 9 35.59 -22.40 -14.36
N GLY A 10 34.75 -22.65 -15.37
CA GLY A 10 33.64 -21.77 -15.70
C GLY A 10 32.63 -21.74 -14.56
N LEU A 11 32.62 -20.65 -13.79
CA LEU A 11 31.51 -20.33 -12.91
C LEU A 11 30.24 -20.17 -13.77
N LEU A 12 29.35 -21.15 -13.69
CA LEU A 12 27.95 -21.00 -14.07
C LEU A 12 27.32 -19.99 -13.09
N ALA A 13 27.37 -18.71 -13.46
CA ALA A 13 26.58 -17.68 -12.82
C ALA A 13 25.10 -17.96 -13.14
N PHE A 14 24.39 -18.54 -12.17
CA PHE A 14 22.94 -18.53 -12.19
C PHE A 14 22.49 -17.07 -12.16
N ALA A 15 22.04 -16.57 -13.30
CA ALA A 15 21.25 -15.35 -13.37
C ALA A 15 19.91 -15.65 -12.68
N ALA A 16 19.88 -15.53 -11.35
CA ALA A 16 18.64 -15.39 -10.61
C ALA A 16 18.04 -14.06 -11.05
N SER A 17 17.19 -14.12 -12.08
CA SER A 17 16.29 -13.03 -12.39
C SER A 17 15.42 -12.86 -11.15
N ALA A 18 15.76 -11.89 -10.32
CA ALA A 18 14.83 -11.37 -9.35
C ALA A 18 13.69 -10.76 -10.16
N GLU A 19 12.65 -11.54 -10.43
CA GLU A 19 11.38 -10.98 -10.86
C GLU A 19 10.95 -10.05 -9.74
N ALA A 20 11.19 -8.76 -9.93
CA ALA A 20 10.59 -7.72 -9.13
C ALA A 20 9.08 -7.97 -9.20
N ALA A 21 8.51 -8.40 -8.08
CA ALA A 21 7.08 -8.59 -7.98
C ALA A 21 6.41 -7.34 -8.58
N PRO A 22 5.53 -7.49 -9.59
CA PRO A 22 4.97 -6.33 -10.26
C PRO A 22 4.32 -5.44 -9.20
N GLY A 23 4.76 -4.18 -9.10
CA GLY A 23 4.30 -3.25 -8.06
C GLY A 23 2.77 -3.26 -7.97
N LEU A 24 2.25 -3.26 -6.75
CA LEU A 24 0.81 -3.26 -6.47
C LEU A 24 0.10 -2.03 -7.08
N SER A 25 0.86 -1.04 -7.55
CA SER A 25 0.39 0.23 -8.08
C SER A 25 -0.45 0.02 -9.32
N CYS A 26 -0.24 -1.08 -10.05
CA CYS A 26 -1.05 -1.48 -11.20
C CYS A 26 -2.03 -2.64 -10.91
N GLN A 27 -2.14 -3.09 -9.65
CA GLN A 27 -2.78 -4.35 -9.29
C GLN A 27 -4.20 -4.27 -8.70
N LEU A 28 -4.77 -3.07 -8.52
CA LEU A 28 -6.21 -2.98 -8.23
C LEU A 28 -7.03 -3.07 -9.52
N LYS A 29 -6.67 -3.94 -10.47
CA LYS A 29 -7.56 -4.29 -11.58
C LYS A 29 -8.58 -5.30 -11.08
N THR A 30 -9.77 -5.15 -11.61
CA THR A 30 -10.89 -5.99 -11.27
C THR A 30 -10.65 -7.45 -11.59
N GLY A 31 -10.77 -8.31 -10.56
CA GLY A 31 -10.47 -9.75 -10.64
C GLY A 31 -9.05 -10.16 -10.19
N GLN A 32 -8.19 -9.23 -9.78
CA GLN A 32 -6.79 -9.54 -9.42
C GLN A 32 -6.62 -10.09 -7.99
N PHE A 33 -7.54 -9.72 -7.08
CA PHE A 33 -7.70 -10.38 -5.79
C PHE A 33 -8.83 -11.41 -5.93
N ARG A 34 -8.49 -12.68 -6.21
CA ARG A 34 -9.43 -13.82 -6.12
C ARG A 34 -9.75 -14.16 -4.68
N VAL A 35 -10.20 -13.18 -3.90
CA VAL A 35 -10.87 -13.40 -2.62
C VAL A 35 -12.35 -13.31 -2.95
N GLY A 36 -13.14 -14.35 -2.67
CA GLY A 36 -14.45 -14.61 -3.29
C GLY A 36 -15.48 -13.47 -3.21
N GLY A 37 -15.36 -12.48 -4.09
CA GLY A 37 -16.19 -11.28 -4.12
C GLY A 37 -15.97 -10.43 -5.38
N VAL A 38 -17.13 -9.99 -5.93
CA VAL A 38 -17.44 -9.02 -6.99
C VAL A 38 -16.29 -8.56 -7.92
N GLY A 39 -16.47 -8.78 -9.23
CA GLY A 39 -15.56 -8.32 -10.28
C GLY A 39 -15.48 -6.80 -10.49
N ASN A 40 -16.02 -5.97 -9.59
CA ASN A 40 -15.84 -4.51 -9.50
C ASN A 40 -15.93 -4.07 -8.03
N PRO A 41 -14.87 -3.53 -7.42
CA PRO A 41 -14.93 -3.09 -6.03
C PRO A 41 -15.85 -1.88 -5.89
N LYS A 42 -16.54 -1.79 -4.76
CA LYS A 42 -17.22 -0.54 -4.39
C LYS A 42 -16.15 0.46 -3.94
N VAL A 43 -16.13 1.64 -4.56
CA VAL A 43 -15.14 2.68 -4.26
C VAL A 43 -15.77 3.81 -3.44
N SER A 44 -15.11 4.23 -2.37
CA SER A 44 -15.51 5.41 -1.58
C SER A 44 -14.29 6.21 -1.15
N ALA A 45 -14.35 7.54 -1.32
CA ALA A 45 -13.35 8.45 -0.79
C ALA A 45 -13.53 8.68 0.71
N PHE A 46 -12.43 8.98 1.41
CA PHE A 46 -12.44 9.36 2.81
C PHE A 46 -11.51 10.53 3.08
N VAL A 47 -11.85 11.30 4.12
CA VAL A 47 -11.03 12.39 4.67
C VAL A 47 -11.03 12.23 6.19
N TRP A 48 -9.86 11.96 6.76
CA TRP A 48 -9.67 11.78 8.21
C TRP A 48 -8.91 12.90 8.87
N ALA A 49 -8.13 13.67 8.12
CA ALA A 49 -7.54 14.89 8.66
C ALA A 49 -7.53 16.06 7.71
N THR A 50 -7.71 17.22 8.31
CA THR A 50 -7.97 18.50 7.67
C THR A 50 -6.82 19.44 8.03
N GLY A 51 -5.58 19.00 7.78
CA GLY A 51 -4.39 19.79 8.14
C GLY A 51 -4.27 21.10 7.36
N HIS A 52 -4.87 21.17 6.16
CA HIS A 52 -4.66 22.26 5.21
C HIS A 52 -5.93 22.79 4.53
N GLY A 53 -7.13 22.47 5.02
CA GLY A 53 -8.35 22.94 4.35
C GLY A 53 -9.65 22.59 5.07
N SER A 54 -10.70 23.32 4.70
CA SER A 54 -12.09 23.29 5.20
C SER A 54 -12.87 21.99 4.92
N ALA A 55 -12.19 20.89 4.58
CA ALA A 55 -12.84 19.62 4.34
C ALA A 55 -13.48 19.12 5.64
N ILE A 56 -14.71 18.63 5.58
CA ILE A 56 -15.36 18.00 6.75
C ILE A 56 -14.84 16.56 6.82
N PRO A 57 -14.30 16.10 7.96
CA PRO A 57 -13.90 14.71 8.10
C PRO A 57 -15.06 13.77 7.79
N THR A 58 -14.84 12.78 6.93
CA THR A 58 -15.86 11.78 6.57
C THR A 58 -16.19 10.86 7.73
N GLY A 59 -15.33 10.84 8.77
CA GLY A 59 -15.42 9.88 9.86
C GLY A 59 -15.08 8.46 9.40
N PRO A 60 -15.54 7.44 10.14
CA PRO A 60 -15.26 6.04 9.84
C PRO A 60 -15.82 5.58 8.50
N VAL A 61 -15.08 4.72 7.80
CA VAL A 61 -15.53 4.13 6.54
C VAL A 61 -16.21 2.79 6.80
N ARG A 62 -17.45 2.61 6.33
CA ARG A 62 -18.16 1.33 6.40
C ARG A 62 -17.86 0.50 5.16
N THR A 63 -17.36 -0.72 5.37
CA THR A 63 -17.01 -1.68 4.32
C THR A 63 -17.66 -3.03 4.56
N SER A 64 -17.53 -3.95 3.62
CA SER A 64 -18.00 -5.34 3.73
C SER A 64 -17.30 -6.14 4.83
N ILE A 65 -16.07 -5.76 5.20
CA ILE A 65 -15.27 -6.45 6.21
C ILE A 65 -15.42 -5.85 7.60
N GLY A 66 -16.11 -4.71 7.73
CA GLY A 66 -16.31 -4.00 8.98
C GLY A 66 -16.16 -2.48 8.84
N ARG A 67 -16.15 -1.81 9.98
CA ARG A 67 -15.93 -0.37 10.10
C ARG A 67 -14.44 -0.07 10.23
N ILE A 68 -13.90 0.73 9.32
CA ILE A 68 -12.53 1.22 9.37
C ILE A 68 -12.53 2.60 10.02
N ASP A 69 -11.90 2.70 11.18
CA ASP A 69 -11.76 3.95 11.93
C ASP A 69 -10.31 4.47 11.84
N PRO A 70 -10.11 5.79 11.73
CA PRO A 70 -8.80 6.37 12.03
C PRO A 70 -8.48 6.17 13.52
N MET A 71 -7.21 5.95 13.82
CA MET A 71 -6.69 5.87 15.18
C MET A 71 -5.43 6.71 15.30
N GLU A 72 -5.30 7.44 16.40
CA GLU A 72 -4.02 8.02 16.78
C GLU A 72 -3.06 6.90 17.18
N GLY A 73 -1.99 6.73 16.41
CA GLY A 73 -0.90 5.82 16.75
C GLY A 73 0.21 6.53 17.52
N ARG A 74 1.29 5.79 17.81
CA ARG A 74 2.48 6.34 18.44
C ARG A 74 3.12 7.40 17.55
N ASP A 75 3.65 8.47 18.16
CA ASP A 75 4.36 9.55 17.46
C ASP A 75 3.51 10.26 16.38
N TYR A 76 2.19 10.34 16.58
CA TYR A 76 1.22 10.94 15.65
C TYR A 76 1.10 10.23 14.29
N LYS A 77 1.81 9.11 14.07
CA LYS A 77 1.66 8.25 12.89
C LYS A 77 0.30 7.53 13.02
N ARG A 78 -0.60 7.72 12.06
CA ARG A 78 -1.98 7.25 12.18
C ARG A 78 -2.02 5.74 12.02
N ALA A 79 -2.57 5.07 13.02
CA ALA A 79 -2.99 3.69 12.92
C ALA A 79 -4.44 3.65 12.40
N ILE A 80 -4.90 2.47 11.99
CA ILE A 80 -6.30 2.25 11.65
C ILE A 80 -6.85 1.14 12.54
N LYS A 81 -8.16 1.18 12.78
CA LYS A 81 -8.88 0.08 13.44
C LYS A 81 -9.86 -0.55 12.47
N LEU A 82 -10.03 -1.86 12.58
CA LEU A 82 -11.14 -2.60 12.00
C LEU A 82 -12.07 -3.05 13.14
N ASP A 83 -13.31 -2.57 13.14
CA ASP A 83 -14.31 -2.80 14.19
C ASP A 83 -13.76 -2.53 15.60
N GLY A 84 -13.02 -1.43 15.74
CA GLY A 84 -12.39 -1.02 17.00
C GLY A 84 -11.09 -1.74 17.36
N LYS A 85 -10.68 -2.78 16.62
CA LYS A 85 -9.41 -3.49 16.83
C LYS A 85 -8.30 -2.89 15.99
N PRO A 86 -7.11 -2.60 16.55
CA PRO A 86 -5.99 -2.08 15.76
C PRO A 86 -5.58 -3.04 14.63
N VAL A 87 -5.31 -2.49 13.45
CA VAL A 87 -4.65 -3.19 12.36
C VAL A 87 -3.15 -2.92 12.45
N LEU A 88 -2.35 -3.98 12.43
CA LEU A 88 -0.89 -3.84 12.41
C LEU A 88 -0.44 -3.47 11.00
N LEU A 89 0.00 -2.21 10.85
CA LEU A 89 0.55 -1.73 9.59
C LEU A 89 2.03 -2.11 9.46
N PRO A 90 2.48 -2.55 8.27
CA PRO A 90 3.90 -2.63 7.92
C PRO A 90 4.64 -1.33 8.23
N GLN A 91 5.90 -1.43 8.63
CA GLN A 91 6.68 -0.28 9.10
C GLN A 91 6.79 0.83 8.05
N ASP A 92 6.94 0.44 6.78
CA ASP A 92 7.02 1.33 5.62
C ASP A 92 5.68 2.02 5.31
N ALA A 93 4.55 1.44 5.72
CA ALA A 93 3.21 2.01 5.54
C ALA A 93 2.76 2.90 6.72
N GLN A 94 3.53 2.97 7.82
CA GLN A 94 3.20 3.82 8.96
C GLN A 94 3.40 5.29 8.60
N SER A 95 2.29 6.03 8.52
CA SER A 95 2.27 7.40 8.03
C SER A 95 1.13 8.20 8.65
N VAL A 96 1.16 9.52 8.47
CA VAL A 96 0.00 10.36 8.74
C VAL A 96 -0.97 10.24 7.56
N ILE A 97 -2.13 9.62 7.78
CA ILE A 97 -3.14 9.34 6.73
C ILE A 97 -4.22 10.43 6.72
N GLY A 98 -4.14 11.38 5.80
CA GLY A 98 -5.10 12.49 5.71
C GLY A 98 -6.38 12.16 4.94
N PHE A 99 -6.22 11.56 3.76
CA PHE A 99 -7.30 11.31 2.82
C PHE A 99 -6.93 10.17 1.88
N GLY A 100 -7.93 9.58 1.22
CA GLY A 100 -7.70 8.52 0.25
C GLY A 100 -8.99 7.93 -0.29
N LYS A 101 -8.86 6.74 -0.88
CA LYS A 101 -9.96 5.93 -1.40
C LYS A 101 -9.91 4.54 -0.77
N VAL A 102 -11.10 3.99 -0.54
CA VAL A 102 -11.31 2.59 -0.14
C VAL A 102 -11.89 1.84 -1.31
N TYR A 103 -11.29 0.70 -1.65
CA TYR A 103 -11.77 -0.24 -2.66
C TYR A 103 -12.26 -1.49 -1.93
N ASP A 104 -13.56 -1.67 -1.89
CA ASP A 104 -14.22 -2.77 -1.18
C ASP A 104 -14.52 -3.93 -2.14
N PHE A 105 -13.80 -5.04 -1.97
CA PHE A 105 -13.91 -6.25 -2.78
C PHE A 105 -14.82 -7.32 -2.14
N GLY A 106 -15.59 -6.99 -1.09
CA GLY A 106 -16.48 -7.92 -0.41
C GLY A 106 -15.80 -8.76 0.68
N SER A 107 -14.66 -9.38 0.39
CA SER A 107 -13.91 -10.19 1.37
C SER A 107 -12.59 -9.57 1.85
N ALA A 108 -12.17 -8.51 1.17
CA ALA A 108 -11.00 -7.71 1.50
C ALA A 108 -11.24 -6.27 1.05
N VAL A 109 -10.49 -5.35 1.62
CA VAL A 109 -10.53 -3.93 1.26
C VAL A 109 -9.12 -3.43 1.00
N ALA A 110 -8.95 -2.65 -0.06
CA ALA A 110 -7.71 -1.90 -0.26
C ALA A 110 -7.93 -0.45 0.18
N LEU A 111 -7.04 0.04 1.04
CA LEU A 111 -6.93 1.46 1.39
C LEU A 111 -5.78 2.04 0.58
N ALA A 112 -6.10 2.96 -0.33
CA ALA A 112 -5.10 3.72 -1.09
C ALA A 112 -5.14 5.18 -0.62
N TYR A 113 -4.01 5.71 -0.18
CA TYR A 113 -3.95 7.05 0.43
C TYR A 113 -2.59 7.71 0.27
N LEU A 114 -2.57 9.03 0.44
CA LEU A 114 -1.34 9.79 0.61
C LEU A 114 -0.97 9.79 2.10
N GLY A 115 0.25 9.38 2.38
CA GLY A 115 0.79 9.29 3.73
C GLY A 115 2.06 10.13 3.85
N GLU A 116 2.14 10.95 4.90
CA GLU A 116 3.39 11.59 5.30
C GLU A 116 4.12 10.65 6.26
N ARG A 117 5.15 9.97 5.74
CA ARG A 117 6.10 9.19 6.55
C ARG A 117 7.19 10.10 7.09
N GLU A 118 8.07 9.55 7.92
CA GLU A 118 9.13 10.31 8.57
C GLU A 118 10.16 10.86 7.58
N GLU A 119 10.40 10.12 6.50
CA GLU A 119 11.26 10.51 5.38
C GLU A 119 10.55 11.37 4.33
N ASP A 120 9.24 11.58 4.45
CA ASP A 120 8.46 12.36 3.50
C ASP A 120 8.35 13.82 3.96
N SER A 121 8.01 14.71 3.02
CA SER A 121 7.60 16.08 3.35
C SER A 121 6.14 16.26 2.95
N SER A 122 5.44 17.22 3.55
CA SER A 122 4.03 17.48 3.21
C SER A 122 3.83 17.88 1.74
N ALA A 123 4.86 18.43 1.08
CA ALA A 123 4.82 18.74 -0.35
C ALA A 123 5.05 17.49 -1.26
N ARG A 124 5.56 16.41 -0.69
CA ARG A 124 5.89 15.16 -1.38
C ARG A 124 5.52 13.96 -0.51
N PRO A 125 4.22 13.73 -0.24
CA PRO A 125 3.78 12.57 0.52
C PRO A 125 3.99 11.29 -0.30
N SER A 126 4.14 10.16 0.40
CA SER A 126 4.15 8.85 -0.24
C SER A 126 2.75 8.42 -0.66
N GLN A 127 2.65 7.64 -1.74
CA GLN A 127 1.45 6.91 -2.08
C GLN A 127 1.52 5.54 -1.44
N ILE A 128 0.52 5.17 -0.66
CA ILE A 128 0.51 3.92 0.09
C ILE A 128 -0.77 3.17 -0.23
N VAL A 129 -0.62 1.87 -0.49
CA VAL A 129 -1.73 0.93 -0.65
C VAL A 129 -1.54 -0.17 0.37
N ILE A 130 -2.59 -0.44 1.16
CA ILE A 130 -2.64 -1.61 2.05
C ILE A 130 -3.92 -2.39 1.78
N VAL A 131 -3.84 -3.71 1.73
CA VAL A 131 -4.99 -4.60 1.56
C VAL A 131 -5.23 -5.35 2.86
N ILE A 132 -6.44 -5.24 3.40
CA ILE A 132 -6.83 -5.79 4.70
C ILE A 132 -7.91 -6.83 4.46
N ASN A 133 -7.74 -8.01 5.06
CA ASN A 133 -8.77 -9.05 5.04
C ASN A 133 -9.76 -8.90 6.23
N LYS A 134 -10.83 -9.69 6.24
CA LYS A 134 -11.82 -9.70 7.32
C LYS A 134 -11.27 -10.02 8.72
N ALA A 135 -10.10 -10.66 8.82
CA ALA A 135 -9.46 -10.90 10.11
C ALA A 135 -8.72 -9.67 10.66
N GLY A 136 -8.64 -8.57 9.90
CA GLY A 136 -7.88 -7.39 10.25
C GLY A 136 -6.37 -7.53 9.97
N SER A 137 -5.97 -8.54 9.18
CA SER A 137 -4.58 -8.72 8.77
C SER A 137 -4.32 -7.98 7.46
N VAL A 138 -3.18 -7.28 7.39
CA VAL A 138 -2.65 -6.76 6.14
C VAL A 138 -2.10 -7.93 5.33
N ILE A 139 -2.68 -8.18 4.16
CA ILE A 139 -2.33 -9.30 3.27
C ILE A 139 -1.49 -8.86 2.06
N ALA A 140 -1.44 -7.56 1.78
CA ALA A 140 -0.57 -6.95 0.79
C ALA A 140 -0.35 -5.48 1.13
N SER A 141 0.82 -4.94 0.81
CA SER A 141 1.14 -3.52 0.97
C SER A 141 2.16 -3.07 -0.07
N GLU A 142 2.04 -1.82 -0.50
CA GLU A 142 3.03 -1.14 -1.32
C GLU A 142 3.12 0.32 -0.91
N VAL A 143 4.33 0.82 -0.97
CA VAL A 143 4.68 2.21 -0.66
C VAL A 143 5.49 2.74 -1.83
N LEU A 144 5.00 3.81 -2.45
CA LEU A 144 5.75 4.60 -3.40
C LEU A 144 6.21 5.88 -2.69
N PRO A 145 7.52 6.01 -2.40
CA PRO A 145 8.06 7.19 -1.73
C PRO A 145 7.77 8.48 -2.51
N GLY A 146 7.44 9.57 -1.81
CA GLY A 146 7.24 10.88 -2.46
C GLY A 146 8.47 11.43 -3.20
N ILE A 147 9.65 10.85 -2.92
CA ILE A 147 10.93 11.15 -3.59
C ILE A 147 11.20 10.31 -4.85
N ALA A 148 10.31 9.38 -5.22
CA ALA A 148 10.52 8.50 -6.37
C ALA A 148 10.69 9.30 -7.68
N THR A 149 11.71 8.95 -8.46
CA THR A 149 12.13 9.65 -9.69
C THR A 149 11.28 9.32 -10.91
N ASN A 150 10.53 8.20 -10.89
CA ASN A 150 9.67 7.74 -11.99
C ASN A 150 8.20 7.69 -11.58
N GLN A 151 7.59 8.85 -11.30
CA GLN A 151 6.17 8.91 -10.95
C GLN A 151 5.24 8.50 -12.12
N GLY A 152 5.72 8.56 -13.37
CA GLY A 152 4.91 8.35 -14.59
C GLY A 152 4.50 6.91 -14.91
N SER A 153 5.05 5.92 -14.20
CA SER A 153 4.72 4.49 -14.41
C SER A 153 3.82 3.89 -13.33
N HIS A 154 3.48 4.68 -12.30
CA HIS A 154 2.72 4.21 -11.16
C HIS A 154 1.30 4.79 -11.24
N CYS A 155 0.29 3.92 -11.30
CA CYS A 155 -1.09 4.36 -11.33
C CYS A 155 -1.41 5.08 -10.01
N LEU A 156 -1.73 6.36 -10.12
CA LEU A 156 -2.33 7.13 -9.05
C LEU A 156 -3.71 6.52 -8.77
N LEU A 157 -3.81 5.62 -7.78
CA LEU A 157 -5.10 5.13 -7.27
C LEU A 157 -5.89 6.22 -6.51
N ILE A 158 -5.34 7.43 -6.51
CA ILE A 158 -5.80 8.65 -5.88
C ILE A 158 -5.85 9.72 -6.98
N ASP A 159 -6.79 9.60 -7.92
CA ASP A 159 -7.19 10.75 -8.76
C ASP A 159 -7.67 11.92 -7.90
#